data_AF-A0A1F6S531-F1
#
_entry.id   AF-A0A1F6S531-F1
#
_cell.length_a   1.000
_cell.length_b   1.000
_cell.length_c   1.000
_cell.angle_alpha   90.00
_cell.angle_beta   90.00
_cell.angle_gamma   90.00
#
_symmetry.space_group_name_H-M   'P 1'
#
loop_
_entity.id
_entity.type
_entity.pdbx_description
1 polymer ?
#
loop_
_entity_poly.entity_id
_entity_poly.type
_entity_poly.pdbx_seq_one_letter_code
_entity_poly.pdbx_strand_id
1 'polypeptide(L)'
;MEQKSELAGQTKKCPQCGEEILASAKKCKHCQADLRNWFVKHKIATAILALLVLIVIISAGGKNEEENKNIPASSNAESKSTAPSKKTVPLVNDPTIKQIGSIPADYIGQSFVLKVNAKTADYYNYGFDDETKYYALEIWDDSVDGDLDSIYAYVDKNDTNKQLVNQLLDSSVQLEINASIPKAKYESGSNAFMKIDSWKTLGN
;
A
#
# COMPACT_ATOMS: atom_id res chain seq x y z
N MET A 1 0.31 29.77 -14.94
CA MET A 1 -1.02 29.48 -15.51
C MET A 1 -1.50 28.21 -14.87
N GLU A 2 -2.25 28.41 -13.78
CA GLU A 2 -2.97 27.37 -13.06
C GLU A 2 -4.09 26.79 -13.95
N GLN A 3 -4.20 25.47 -13.99
CA GLN A 3 -5.45 24.80 -14.35
C GLN A 3 -5.79 23.79 -13.26
N LYS A 4 -6.35 24.33 -12.18
CA LYS A 4 -7.12 23.61 -11.18
C LYS A 4 -8.57 24.09 -11.36
N SER A 5 -9.45 23.23 -11.88
CA SER A 5 -10.92 23.26 -11.69
C SER A 5 -11.64 22.66 -12.88
N GLU A 6 -12.10 21.41 -12.75
CA GLU A 6 -13.52 21.02 -12.94
C GLU A 6 -13.62 19.49 -12.85
N LEU A 7 -13.89 18.96 -11.66
CA LEU A 7 -14.53 17.65 -11.51
C LEU A 7 -15.75 17.81 -10.60
N ALA A 8 -16.70 18.58 -11.09
CA ALA A 8 -18.03 18.68 -10.50
C ALA A 8 -18.71 17.29 -10.56
N GLY A 9 -18.78 16.64 -9.40
CA GLY A 9 -20.03 16.11 -8.84
C GLY A 9 -20.87 15.10 -9.62
N GLN A 10 -20.36 14.41 -10.65
CA GLN A 10 -21.14 13.30 -11.22
C GLN A 10 -21.20 12.15 -10.22
N THR A 11 -22.41 11.74 -9.85
CA THR A 11 -22.71 10.58 -9.03
C THR A 11 -23.24 9.44 -9.89
N LYS A 12 -23.06 8.22 -9.42
CA LYS A 12 -23.61 7.00 -10.02
C LYS A 12 -24.17 6.11 -8.92
N LYS A 13 -25.03 5.16 -9.27
CA LYS A 13 -25.45 4.13 -8.32
C LYS A 13 -24.39 3.03 -8.20
N CYS A 14 -24.17 2.56 -6.98
CA CYS A 14 -23.33 1.40 -6.73
C CYS A 14 -23.97 0.16 -7.36
N PRO A 15 -23.24 -0.61 -8.20
CA PRO A 15 -23.78 -1.80 -8.84
C PRO A 15 -23.99 -2.99 -7.88
N GLN A 16 -23.57 -2.87 -6.62
CA GLN A 16 -23.71 -3.94 -5.61
C GLN A 16 -24.79 -3.64 -4.58
N CYS A 17 -24.92 -2.40 -4.13
CA CYS A 17 -25.91 -2.03 -3.11
C CYS A 17 -26.91 -0.96 -3.54
N GLY A 18 -26.80 -0.41 -4.75
CA GLY A 18 -27.76 0.58 -5.30
C GLY A 18 -27.61 2.01 -4.78
N GLU A 19 -26.78 2.24 -3.74
CA GLU A 19 -26.57 3.54 -3.13
C GLU A 19 -25.83 4.53 -4.02
N GLU A 20 -26.06 5.83 -3.78
CA GLU A 20 -25.46 6.91 -4.55
C GLU A 20 -24.01 7.17 -4.13
N ILE A 21 -23.10 7.08 -5.09
CA ILE A 21 -21.66 7.21 -4.91
C ILE A 21 -21.07 8.15 -5.96
N LEU A 22 -19.89 8.70 -5.69
CA LEU A 22 -19.18 9.50 -6.69
C LEU A 22 -18.85 8.65 -7.92
N ALA A 23 -18.96 9.23 -9.12
CA ALA A 23 -18.66 8.52 -10.38
C ALA A 23 -17.21 8.01 -10.43
N SER A 24 -16.30 8.76 -9.80
CA SER A 24 -14.87 8.42 -9.65
C SER A 24 -14.58 7.43 -8.50
N ALA A 25 -15.58 7.02 -7.72
CA ALA A 25 -15.38 6.12 -6.58
C ALA A 25 -14.86 4.74 -7.03
N LYS A 26 -13.71 4.34 -6.49
CA LYS A 26 -13.08 3.02 -6.69
C LYS A 26 -13.61 1.96 -5.74
N LYS A 27 -14.22 2.36 -4.62
CA LYS A 27 -14.91 1.50 -3.66
C LYS A 27 -16.21 2.16 -3.20
N CYS A 28 -17.20 1.35 -2.88
CA CYS A 28 -18.45 1.85 -2.31
C CYS A 28 -18.30 2.15 -0.81
N LYS A 29 -18.70 3.34 -0.34
CA LYS A 29 -18.68 3.69 1.08
C LYS A 29 -19.73 2.95 1.93
N HIS A 30 -20.81 2.49 1.30
CA HIS A 30 -21.92 1.82 1.99
C HIS A 30 -21.69 0.32 2.16
N CYS A 31 -21.24 -0.37 1.10
CA CYS A 31 -21.08 -1.82 1.11
C CYS A 31 -19.62 -2.30 0.95
N GLN A 32 -18.66 -1.38 0.82
CA GLN A 32 -17.22 -1.68 0.68
C GLN A 32 -16.83 -2.50 -0.57
N ALA A 33 -17.77 -2.72 -1.50
CA ALA A 33 -17.48 -3.40 -2.76
C ALA A 33 -16.45 -2.62 -3.60
N ASP A 34 -15.56 -3.37 -4.25
CA ASP A 34 -14.57 -2.83 -5.20
C ASP A 34 -15.26 -2.53 -6.54
N LEU A 35 -15.13 -1.29 -7.00
CA LEU A 35 -15.79 -0.76 -8.19
C LEU A 35 -14.81 -0.55 -9.35
N ARG A 36 -13.54 -0.92 -9.17
CA ARG A 36 -12.53 -0.80 -10.22
C ARG A 36 -12.85 -1.78 -11.34
N ASN A 37 -12.61 -1.34 -12.58
CA ASN A 37 -12.71 -2.24 -13.74
C ASN A 37 -11.83 -3.46 -13.53
N TRP A 38 -12.39 -4.65 -13.82
CA TRP A 38 -11.69 -5.93 -13.71
C TRP A 38 -10.34 -5.90 -14.43
N PHE A 39 -10.27 -5.19 -15.56
CA PHE A 39 -9.05 -5.04 -16.37
C PHE A 39 -7.88 -4.37 -15.62
N VAL A 40 -8.18 -3.44 -14.71
CA VAL A 40 -7.16 -2.72 -13.91
C VAL A 40 -6.73 -3.56 -12.70
N LYS A 41 -7.63 -4.39 -12.17
CA LYS A 41 -7.34 -5.29 -11.05
C LYS A 41 -6.47 -6.47 -11.47
N HIS A 42 -6.69 -7.02 -12.67
CA HIS A 42 -5.97 -8.19 -13.17
C HIS A 42 -5.04 -7.84 -14.33
N LYS A 43 -4.07 -6.95 -14.09
CA LYS A 43 -3.08 -6.50 -15.09
C LYS A 43 -2.38 -7.66 -15.83
N ILE A 44 -2.12 -8.76 -15.11
CA ILE A 44 -1.47 -9.95 -15.69
C ILE A 44 -2.44 -10.72 -16.60
N ALA A 45 -3.68 -10.95 -16.16
CA ALA A 45 -4.67 -11.68 -16.97
C ALA A 45 -5.07 -10.90 -18.23
N THR A 46 -5.17 -9.58 -18.14
CA THR A 46 -5.44 -8.72 -19.30
C THR A 46 -4.28 -8.67 -20.27
N ALA A 47 -3.04 -8.64 -19.79
CA ALA A 47 -1.85 -8.75 -20.63
C ALA A 47 -1.81 -10.10 -21.38
N ILE A 48 -2.11 -11.20 -20.69
CA ILE A 48 -2.18 -12.53 -21.30
C ILE A 48 -3.28 -12.60 -22.36
N LEU A 49 -4.47 -12.09 -22.08
CA LEU A 49 -5.57 -12.09 -23.03
C LEU A 49 -5.27 -11.23 -24.28
N ALA A 50 -4.66 -10.07 -24.10
CA ALA A 50 -4.20 -9.23 -25.20
C ALA A 50 -3.14 -9.93 -26.05
N LEU A 51 -2.19 -10.64 -25.42
CA LEU A 51 -1.16 -11.42 -26.11
C LEU A 51 -1.77 -12.56 -26.94
N LEU A 52 -2.74 -13.30 -26.39
CA LEU A 52 -3.43 -14.37 -27.11
C LEU A 52 -4.18 -13.83 -28.33
N VAL A 53 -4.86 -12.69 -28.20
CA VAL A 53 -5.53 -12.02 -29.33
C VAL A 53 -4.50 -11.59 -30.39
N LEU A 54 -3.34 -11.06 -29.98
CA LEU A 54 -2.27 -10.67 -30.89
C LEU A 54 -1.73 -11.87 -31.69
N ILE A 55 -1.52 -13.02 -31.05
CA ILE A 55 -1.05 -14.26 -31.70
C ILE A 55 -2.05 -14.71 -32.77
N VAL A 56 -3.36 -14.64 -32.50
CA VAL A 56 -4.40 -14.99 -33.47
C VAL A 56 -4.38 -14.04 -34.68
N ILE A 57 -4.18 -12.73 -34.45
CA ILE A 57 -4.09 -11.73 -35.54
C ILE A 57 -2.85 -11.98 -36.41
N ILE A 58 -1.69 -12.29 -35.81
CA ILE A 58 -0.45 -12.59 -36.55
C ILE A 58 -0.61 -13.87 -37.37
N SER A 59 -1.28 -14.89 -36.82
CA SER A 59 -1.49 -16.18 -37.49
C SER A 59 -2.46 -16.08 -38.68
N ALA A 60 -3.35 -15.09 -38.70
CA ALA A 60 -4.28 -14.84 -39.81
C ALA A 60 -3.67 -14.00 -40.96
N GLY A 61 -2.48 -13.40 -40.77
CA GLY A 61 -1.79 -12.54 -41.73
C GLY A 61 -0.48 -13.15 -42.29
N GLY A 62 -0.51 -14.44 -42.62
CA GLY A 62 0.69 -15.26 -42.82
C GLY A 62 1.80 -14.73 -43.73
N LYS A 63 3.04 -15.00 -43.29
CA LYS A 63 4.19 -15.46 -44.10
C LYS A 63 5.02 -16.41 -43.22
N ASN A 64 5.14 -17.65 -43.66
CA ASN A 64 5.86 -18.71 -42.96
C ASN A 64 7.37 -18.52 -43.14
N GLU A 65 8.11 -18.43 -42.05
CA GLU A 65 9.55 -18.72 -42.02
C GLU A 65 9.85 -19.45 -40.72
N GLU A 66 10.22 -20.72 -40.86
CA GLU A 66 10.62 -21.62 -39.78
C GLU A 66 12.04 -21.25 -39.33
N GLU A 67 12.22 -20.74 -38.10
CA GLU A 67 13.51 -20.83 -37.40
C GLU A 67 13.35 -21.75 -36.19
N ASN A 68 13.84 -22.97 -36.37
CA ASN A 68 13.96 -24.00 -35.36
C ASN A 68 15.15 -23.67 -34.44
N LYS A 69 14.87 -23.30 -33.18
CA LYS A 69 15.88 -23.32 -32.12
C LYS A 69 15.48 -24.30 -31.02
N ASN A 70 16.08 -25.48 -31.12
CA ASN A 70 16.21 -26.48 -30.07
C ASN A 70 16.70 -25.84 -28.76
N ILE A 71 15.97 -26.05 -27.66
CA ILE A 71 16.42 -25.83 -26.30
C ILE A 71 16.57 -27.20 -25.63
N PRO A 72 17.78 -27.62 -25.22
CA PRO A 72 17.96 -28.86 -24.49
C PRO A 72 17.59 -28.72 -23.00
N ALA A 73 17.04 -29.80 -22.45
CA ALA A 73 16.69 -29.99 -21.06
C ALA A 73 17.86 -30.57 -20.23
N SER A 74 17.70 -30.50 -18.90
CA SER A 74 18.53 -31.06 -17.81
C SER A 74 19.71 -30.16 -17.38
N SER A 75 19.99 -29.91 -16.10
CA SER A 75 19.81 -30.72 -14.89
C SER A 75 19.70 -29.86 -13.62
N ASN A 76 19.08 -30.42 -12.58
CA ASN A 76 19.11 -29.93 -11.20
C ASN A 76 20.55 -29.72 -10.68
N ALA A 77 20.77 -28.59 -9.99
CA ALA A 77 21.76 -28.43 -8.95
C ALA A 77 21.27 -27.42 -7.92
N GLU A 78 20.98 -27.95 -6.73
CA GLU A 78 20.75 -27.27 -5.48
C GLU A 78 22.01 -26.49 -5.06
N SER A 79 21.87 -25.19 -4.81
CA SER A 79 22.90 -24.41 -4.11
C SER A 79 22.24 -23.36 -3.23
N LYS A 80 21.88 -23.81 -2.03
CA LYS A 80 22.09 -23.16 -0.72
C LYS A 80 22.61 -21.72 -0.81
N SER A 81 21.69 -20.76 -0.84
CA SER A 81 21.98 -19.35 -0.56
C SER A 81 21.65 -19.08 0.90
N THR A 82 22.70 -18.97 1.70
CA THR A 82 22.69 -18.62 3.11
C THR A 82 22.07 -17.24 3.29
N ALA A 83 20.91 -17.19 3.95
CA ALA A 83 20.28 -15.97 4.41
C ALA A 83 21.22 -15.19 5.35
N PRO A 84 21.31 -13.85 5.24
CA PRO A 84 21.83 -13.03 6.33
C PRO A 84 20.90 -13.19 7.53
N SER A 85 21.47 -13.79 8.57
CA SER A 85 20.85 -14.16 9.83
C SER A 85 20.03 -13.03 10.45
N LYS A 86 18.71 -13.27 10.53
CA LYS A 86 17.75 -12.61 11.42
C LYS A 86 18.32 -12.61 12.85
N LYS A 87 18.85 -11.47 13.30
CA LYS A 87 19.03 -11.22 14.74
C LYS A 87 17.66 -10.82 15.28
N THR A 88 16.89 -11.82 15.70
CA THR A 88 15.71 -11.62 16.53
C THR A 88 16.17 -10.99 17.85
N VAL A 89 15.97 -9.69 18.00
CA VAL A 89 16.01 -9.03 19.30
C VAL A 89 14.72 -9.45 20.04
N PRO A 90 14.80 -9.96 21.28
CA PRO A 90 13.62 -10.34 22.04
C PRO A 90 12.71 -9.13 22.27
N LEU A 91 11.45 -9.26 21.87
CA LEU A 91 10.38 -8.30 22.08
C LEU A 91 10.12 -8.13 23.58
N VAL A 92 10.24 -6.89 24.06
CA VAL A 92 9.87 -6.49 25.42
C VAL A 92 8.35 -6.55 25.53
N ASN A 93 7.82 -7.36 26.46
CA ASN A 93 6.40 -7.41 26.83
C ASN A 93 5.98 -6.14 27.59
N ASP A 94 6.07 -4.98 26.95
CA ASP A 94 5.57 -3.72 27.49
C ASP A 94 4.11 -3.52 27.03
N PRO A 95 3.12 -3.54 27.95
CA PRO A 95 1.71 -3.42 27.60
C PRO A 95 1.34 -2.05 26.99
N THR A 96 2.24 -1.05 27.08
CA THR A 96 2.07 0.27 26.47
C THR A 96 2.39 0.27 24.97
N ILE A 97 3.11 -0.72 24.46
CA ILE A 97 3.47 -0.86 23.05
C ILE A 97 2.45 -1.75 22.35
N LYS A 98 1.86 -1.27 21.26
CA LYS A 98 0.84 -2.01 20.49
C LYS A 98 1.44 -2.68 19.25
N GLN A 99 0.82 -3.77 18.82
CA GLN A 99 1.14 -4.46 17.56
C GLN A 99 0.21 -3.98 16.44
N ILE A 100 0.74 -3.88 15.22
CA ILE A 100 0.03 -3.33 14.04
C ILE A 100 -1.23 -4.13 13.67
N GLY A 101 -1.23 -5.45 13.86
CA GLY A 101 -2.35 -6.33 13.45
C GLY A 101 -3.65 -6.13 14.26
N SER A 102 -3.65 -5.28 15.27
CA SER A 102 -4.79 -5.04 16.16
C SER A 102 -4.92 -3.56 16.48
N ILE A 103 -5.26 -2.74 15.47
CA ILE A 103 -5.74 -1.37 15.69
C ILE A 103 -7.29 -1.38 15.69
N PRO A 104 -7.96 -1.75 16.81
CA PRO A 104 -9.41 -1.69 16.92
C PRO A 104 -9.92 -0.25 16.85
N ALA A 105 -11.22 -0.12 16.60
CA ALA A 105 -11.93 1.17 16.59
C ALA A 105 -11.72 1.97 17.89
N ASP A 106 -11.38 1.31 19.00
CA ASP A 106 -11.13 1.99 20.27
C ASP A 106 -9.96 2.99 20.23
N TYR A 107 -9.04 2.89 19.26
CA TYR A 107 -7.92 3.84 19.11
C TYR A 107 -8.30 5.12 18.35
N ILE A 108 -9.54 5.25 17.88
CA ILE A 108 -10.02 6.47 17.23
C ILE A 108 -9.96 7.64 18.21
N GLY A 109 -9.23 8.69 17.84
CA GLY A 109 -9.02 9.89 18.66
C GLY A 109 -7.98 9.72 19.76
N GLN A 110 -7.27 8.60 19.81
CA GLN A 110 -6.22 8.33 20.79
C GLN A 110 -4.82 8.34 20.15
N SER A 111 -3.81 8.56 20.99
CA SER A 111 -2.39 8.38 20.67
C SER A 111 -1.86 7.12 21.32
N PHE A 112 -0.95 6.40 20.65
CA PHE A 112 -0.37 5.16 21.12
C PHE A 112 1.04 4.96 20.56
N VAL A 113 1.82 4.10 21.22
CA VAL A 113 3.20 3.83 20.83
C VAL A 113 3.30 2.51 20.07
N LEU A 114 4.01 2.51 18.95
CA LEU A 114 4.35 1.33 18.16
C LEU A 114 5.87 1.21 17.99
N LYS A 115 6.37 -0.02 17.90
CA LYS A 115 7.74 -0.32 17.43
C LYS A 115 7.64 -1.02 16.07
N VAL A 116 8.15 -0.38 15.04
CA VAL A 116 7.86 -0.73 13.64
C VAL A 116 9.09 -0.55 12.78
N ASN A 117 9.16 -1.29 11.69
CA ASN A 117 9.93 -0.89 10.53
C ASN A 117 9.11 0.13 9.73
N ALA A 118 9.77 1.09 9.11
CA ALA A 118 9.13 2.09 8.25
C ALA A 118 9.97 2.34 6.99
N LYS A 119 9.30 2.67 5.89
CA LYS A 119 9.93 3.21 4.67
C LYS A 119 8.98 4.19 3.97
N THR A 120 9.48 4.99 3.04
CA THR A 120 8.63 5.82 2.20
C THR A 120 7.77 4.96 1.28
N ALA A 121 6.52 5.36 1.07
CA ALA A 121 5.60 4.70 0.18
C ALA A 121 5.12 5.65 -0.92
N ASP A 122 4.96 5.11 -2.13
CA ASP A 122 4.31 5.81 -3.24
C ASP A 122 2.79 5.63 -3.20
N TYR A 123 2.30 4.76 -2.31
CA TYR A 123 0.88 4.48 -2.15
C TYR A 123 0.24 5.41 -1.12
N TYR A 124 -0.61 6.27 -1.64
CA TYR A 124 -1.49 7.12 -0.85
C TYR A 124 -2.84 6.43 -0.67
N ASN A 125 -3.17 6.09 0.57
CA ASN A 125 -4.41 5.40 0.89
C ASN A 125 -5.53 6.39 1.27
N TYR A 126 -6.76 6.00 0.92
CA TYR A 126 -8.04 6.67 1.19
C TYR A 126 -8.03 7.77 2.26
N GLY A 127 -7.92 9.04 1.86
CA GLY A 127 -8.11 10.18 2.78
C GLY A 127 -6.93 11.14 2.88
N PHE A 128 -5.78 10.76 2.32
CA PHE A 128 -4.69 11.67 1.99
C PHE A 128 -4.30 11.46 0.54
N ASP A 129 -4.98 12.18 -0.37
CA ASP A 129 -4.60 12.32 -1.78
C ASP A 129 -3.78 13.59 -2.04
N ASP A 130 -3.59 14.40 -1.00
CA ASP A 130 -2.77 15.62 -1.06
C ASP A 130 -1.29 15.28 -0.89
N GLU A 131 -0.71 14.73 -1.96
CA GLU A 131 0.73 14.46 -2.09
C GLU A 131 1.57 15.72 -1.89
N THR A 132 1.00 16.92 -2.02
CA THR A 132 1.72 18.18 -1.78
C THR A 132 1.84 18.51 -0.31
N LYS A 133 0.94 17.97 0.52
CA LYS A 133 0.89 18.24 1.96
C LYS A 133 1.43 17.10 2.82
N TYR A 134 1.41 15.86 2.35
CA TYR A 134 1.81 14.70 3.15
C TYR A 134 2.81 13.79 2.45
N TYR A 135 3.71 13.20 3.24
CA TYR A 135 4.44 12.01 2.86
C TYR A 135 3.68 10.76 3.31
N ALA A 136 3.58 9.76 2.44
CA ALA A 136 3.06 8.45 2.78
C ALA A 136 4.21 7.54 3.23
N LEU A 137 3.98 6.80 4.31
CA LEU A 137 4.92 5.83 4.85
C LEU A 137 4.23 4.47 4.93
N GLU A 138 4.95 3.43 4.55
CA GLU A 138 4.56 2.05 4.84
C GLU A 138 5.28 1.63 6.13
N ILE A 139 4.53 1.12 7.10
CA ILE A 139 5.09 0.60 8.33
C ILE A 139 4.64 -0.84 8.59
N TRP A 140 5.53 -1.64 9.16
CA TRP A 140 5.28 -3.05 9.45
C TRP A 140 5.98 -3.51 10.73
N ASP A 141 5.55 -4.64 11.25
CA ASP A 141 6.12 -5.29 12.44
C ASP A 141 6.43 -6.74 12.09
N ASP A 142 7.72 -7.09 12.00
CA ASP A 142 8.19 -8.43 11.64
C ASP A 142 7.82 -9.51 12.68
N SER A 143 7.21 -9.13 13.81
CA SER A 143 6.68 -10.06 14.82
C SER A 143 5.23 -10.48 14.58
N VAL A 144 4.55 -9.87 13.61
CA VAL A 144 3.16 -10.18 13.23
C VAL A 144 3.19 -10.96 11.92
N ASP A 145 2.80 -12.24 11.95
CA ASP A 145 2.66 -13.07 10.74
C ASP A 145 1.25 -12.91 10.11
N GLY A 146 1.13 -12.64 8.80
CA GLY A 146 -0.13 -12.80 8.04
C GLY A 146 -0.42 -11.70 6.99
N ASP A 147 -1.56 -11.78 6.30
CA ASP A 147 -1.92 -10.87 5.18
C ASP A 147 -2.03 -9.36 5.51
N LEU A 148 -1.83 -8.96 6.77
CA LEU A 148 -1.80 -7.57 7.25
C LEU A 148 -0.37 -7.13 7.59
N ASP A 149 0.59 -7.56 6.77
CA ASP A 149 2.02 -7.31 6.99
C ASP A 149 2.37 -5.83 7.10
N SER A 150 1.57 -4.90 6.54
CA SER A 150 1.86 -3.48 6.67
C SER A 150 0.62 -2.59 6.74
N ILE A 151 0.78 -1.43 7.38
CA ILE A 151 -0.20 -0.35 7.37
C ILE A 151 0.44 0.94 6.87
N TYR A 152 -0.38 1.81 6.29
CA TYR A 152 0.07 3.09 5.77
C TYR A 152 -0.17 4.20 6.79
N ALA A 153 0.88 4.96 7.06
CA ALA A 153 0.88 6.13 7.91
C ALA A 153 1.25 7.38 7.11
N TYR A 154 1.06 8.57 7.69
CA TYR A 154 1.43 9.82 7.05
C TYR A 154 2.14 10.79 7.97
N VAL A 155 2.95 11.64 7.34
CA VAL A 155 3.68 12.76 7.95
C VAL A 155 3.35 14.03 7.18
N ASP A 156 2.99 15.10 7.87
CA ASP A 156 2.79 16.42 7.23
C ASP A 156 4.15 17.00 6.81
N LYS A 157 4.25 17.45 5.55
CA LYS A 157 5.49 17.99 4.97
C LYS A 157 5.96 19.27 5.65
N ASN A 158 5.06 19.98 6.33
CA ASN A 158 5.36 21.22 7.06
C ASN A 158 5.63 20.98 8.56
N ASP A 159 5.56 19.73 9.02
CA ASP A 159 5.82 19.37 10.42
C ASP A 159 7.32 19.09 10.63
N THR A 160 7.75 19.20 11.88
CA THR A 160 9.05 18.78 12.42
C THR A 160 9.43 17.35 12.02
N ASN A 161 8.42 16.50 11.78
CA ASN A 161 8.58 15.12 11.33
C ASN A 161 9.11 14.97 9.90
N LYS A 162 9.25 16.04 9.10
CA LYS A 162 9.88 15.98 7.77
C LYS A 162 11.29 15.36 7.80
N GLN A 163 12.03 15.51 8.90
CA GLN A 163 13.37 14.91 9.05
C GLN A 163 13.33 13.39 9.01
N LEU A 164 12.23 12.76 9.46
CA LEU A 164 12.03 11.31 9.36
C LEU A 164 12.12 10.86 7.91
N VAL A 165 11.40 11.56 7.04
CA VAL A 165 11.27 11.15 5.64
C VAL A 165 12.62 11.16 4.95
N ASN A 166 13.46 12.15 5.22
CA ASN A 166 14.82 12.18 4.70
C ASN A 166 15.65 10.95 5.11
N GLN A 167 15.43 10.40 6.32
CA GLN A 167 16.10 9.16 6.75
C GLN A 167 15.53 7.91 6.08
N LEU A 168 14.26 7.96 5.67
CA LEU A 168 13.55 6.84 5.05
C LEU A 168 13.70 6.78 3.52
N LEU A 169 14.29 7.79 2.88
CA LEU A 169 14.46 7.82 1.42
C LEU A 169 15.43 6.74 0.92
N ASP A 170 16.42 6.38 1.73
CA ASP A 170 17.51 5.49 1.31
C ASP A 170 17.32 4.04 1.78
N SER A 171 16.56 3.81 2.85
CA SER A 171 16.32 2.46 3.40
C SER A 171 15.13 2.41 4.36
N SER A 172 14.71 1.20 4.71
CA SER A 172 13.83 0.99 5.85
C SER A 172 14.54 1.25 7.18
N VAL A 173 13.87 1.86 8.14
CA VAL A 173 14.43 2.16 9.48
C VAL A 173 13.50 1.61 10.55
N GLN A 174 14.08 1.07 11.63
CA GLN A 174 13.32 0.72 12.83
C GLN A 174 13.05 1.96 13.68
N LEU A 175 11.79 2.15 14.02
CA LEU A 175 11.28 3.30 14.73
C LEU A 175 10.47 2.87 15.94
N GLU A 176 10.55 3.65 17.00
CA GLU A 176 9.47 3.77 17.96
C GLU A 176 8.70 5.03 17.60
N ILE A 177 7.42 4.89 17.28
CA ILE A 177 6.56 5.99 16.85
C ILE A 177 5.46 6.21 17.89
N ASN A 178 5.16 7.48 18.16
CA ASN A 178 3.90 7.87 18.75
C ASN A 178 2.96 8.23 17.60
N ALA A 179 1.86 7.51 17.50
CA ALA A 179 0.92 7.62 16.40
C ALA A 179 -0.49 7.88 16.93
N SER A 180 -1.31 8.55 16.13
CA SER A 180 -2.71 8.80 16.45
C SER A 180 -3.63 8.55 15.28
N ILE A 181 -4.90 8.27 15.59
CA ILE A 181 -5.99 8.19 14.61
C ILE A 181 -6.85 9.44 14.79
N PRO A 182 -6.70 10.50 13.97
CA PRO A 182 -7.51 11.70 14.18
C PRO A 182 -8.99 11.41 13.97
N LYS A 183 -9.79 11.57 15.03
CA LYS A 183 -11.23 11.29 15.03
C LYS A 183 -11.97 11.98 13.87
N ALA A 184 -11.66 13.25 13.63
CA ALA A 184 -12.25 14.02 12.52
C ALA A 184 -11.97 13.41 11.14
N LYS A 185 -10.78 12.83 10.93
CA LYS A 185 -10.41 12.16 9.68
C LYS A 185 -11.14 10.81 9.56
N TYR A 186 -11.19 10.05 10.64
CA TYR A 186 -11.93 8.78 10.68
C TYR A 186 -13.42 8.96 10.38
N GLU A 187 -14.09 9.89 11.09
CA GLU A 187 -15.54 10.14 10.95
C GLU A 187 -15.93 10.71 9.58
N SER A 188 -15.01 11.41 8.90
CA SER A 188 -15.23 11.89 7.53
C SER A 188 -15.24 10.78 6.47
N GLY A 189 -15.06 9.52 6.86
CA GLY A 189 -14.96 8.38 5.93
C GLY A 189 -13.63 8.34 5.20
N SER A 190 -12.63 9.07 5.67
CA SER A 190 -11.25 8.99 5.20
C SER A 190 -10.63 7.75 5.85
N ASN A 191 -10.39 6.68 5.07
CA ASN A 191 -9.72 5.45 5.52
C ASN A 191 -8.21 5.62 5.73
N ALA A 192 -7.80 6.80 6.22
CA ALA A 192 -6.45 7.12 6.57
C ALA A 192 -6.32 7.04 8.07
N PHE A 193 -5.73 5.94 8.52
CA PHE A 193 -5.94 5.51 9.89
C PHE A 193 -4.87 6.00 10.84
N MET A 194 -3.75 6.58 10.38
CA MET A 194 -2.66 6.84 11.31
C MET A 194 -1.71 7.99 10.94
N LYS A 195 -1.67 9.01 11.80
CA LYS A 195 -0.70 10.10 11.79
C LYS A 195 0.50 9.70 12.64
N ILE A 196 1.72 9.98 12.17
CA ILE A 196 2.90 9.94 13.05
C ILE A 196 3.02 11.31 13.74
N ASP A 197 2.88 11.33 15.05
CA ASP A 197 2.98 12.54 15.87
C ASP A 197 4.42 12.81 16.32
N SER A 198 5.14 11.75 16.70
CA SER A 198 6.58 11.80 16.98
C SER A 198 7.22 10.44 16.75
N TRP A 199 8.55 10.42 16.68
CA TRP A 199 9.32 9.22 16.40
C TRP A 199 10.71 9.32 17.01
N LYS A 200 11.32 8.16 17.23
CA LYS A 200 12.76 8.02 17.47
C LYS A 200 13.26 6.76 16.76
N THR A 201 14.48 6.82 16.22
CA THR A 201 15.14 5.64 15.67
C THR A 201 15.48 4.66 16.78
N LEU A 202 15.16 3.39 16.57
CA LEU A 202 15.71 2.30 17.36
C LEU A 202 17.04 1.91 16.71
N GLY A 203 18.12 1.90 17.50
CA GLY A 203 19.48 1.84 16.97
C GLY A 203 19.75 0.68 15.99
N ASN A 204 20.63 0.95 15.02
CA ASN A 204 21.21 -0.04 14.10
C ASN A 204 22.06 -1.09 14.83
#